data_AF-A0A0K1PQZ5-F1
#
_entry.id   AF-A0A0K1PQZ5-F1
#
_cell.length_a   1.000
_cell.length_b   1.000
_cell.length_c   1.000
_cell.angle_alpha   90.00
_cell.angle_beta   90.00
_cell.angle_gamma   90.00
#
_symmetry.space_group_name_H-M   'P 1'
#
loop_
_entity.id
_entity.type
_entity.pdbx_description
1 polymer ?
#
loop_
_entity_poly.entity_id
_entity_poly.type
_entity_poly.pdbx_seq_one_letter_code
_entity_poly.pdbx_strand_id
1 'polypeptide(L)'
;MDANRNLTTQVRDYKDRWLSAETEVRTAEARMAEASRGLPFGVAVDRGEWSRMGREGTLRLRVPCATWHAGPRLEIRGRTRGKASSRGPHDVALHAEIVGLSKEEIGTVEEAYERTHTRLWSKVRAVCEVTEEFQGSAEESPPETDHDRVELCRRAAILVASPATQRAVDDVTALLGAGGSSERARGLEERVLFTLAESPKDLFEEVVGVLGRERAVRAFEYGAMCLDEIVYVVRSGGA
;
A
#
# COMPACT_ATOMS: atom_id res chain seq x y z
N MET A 1 65.95 -14.98 16.38
CA MET A 1 65.18 -15.25 15.14
C MET A 1 63.71 -14.83 15.29
N ASP A 2 63.39 -13.93 16.23
CA ASP A 2 62.03 -13.76 16.75
C ASP A 2 61.21 -12.68 16.03
N ALA A 3 61.89 -11.72 15.37
CA ALA A 3 61.24 -10.66 14.61
C ALA A 3 60.44 -11.18 13.40
N ASN A 4 60.95 -12.20 12.69
CA ASN A 4 60.25 -12.82 11.55
C ASN A 4 59.02 -13.61 11.99
N ARG A 5 59.05 -14.23 13.17
CA ARG A 5 57.91 -14.95 13.73
C ARG A 5 56.79 -13.99 14.11
N ASN A 6 57.14 -12.82 14.65
CA ASN A 6 56.19 -11.76 15.02
C ASN A 6 55.48 -11.15 13.79
N LEU A 7 56.23 -10.88 12.71
CA LEU A 7 55.68 -10.42 11.44
C LEU A 7 54.72 -11.43 10.80
N THR A 8 55.06 -12.72 10.85
CA THR A 8 54.20 -13.77 10.28
C THR A 8 52.88 -13.90 11.04
N THR A 9 52.92 -13.78 12.37
CA THR A 9 51.72 -13.74 13.20
C THR A 9 50.87 -12.50 12.92
N GLN A 10 51.48 -11.31 12.83
CA GLN A 10 50.75 -10.08 12.51
C GLN A 10 50.08 -10.14 11.14
N VAL A 11 50.76 -10.66 10.11
CA VAL A 11 50.18 -10.82 8.77
C VAL A 11 49.01 -11.80 8.76
N ARG A 12 49.07 -12.91 9.53
CA ARG A 12 47.93 -13.81 9.71
C ARG A 12 46.77 -13.12 10.41
N ASP A 13 47.02 -12.44 11.52
CA ASP A 13 45.99 -11.75 12.28
C ASP A 13 45.30 -10.64 11.46
N TYR A 14 46.04 -9.95 10.57
CA TYR A 14 45.47 -8.98 9.65
C TYR A 14 44.62 -9.65 8.57
N LYS A 15 45.09 -10.77 8.00
CA LYS A 15 44.34 -11.53 7.00
C LYS A 15 43.03 -12.09 7.57
N ASP A 16 43.06 -12.61 8.79
CA ASP A 16 41.88 -13.18 9.45
C ASP A 16 40.86 -12.09 9.79
N ARG A 17 41.32 -10.93 10.28
CA ARG A 17 40.46 -9.75 10.50
C ARG A 17 39.85 -9.22 9.20
N TRP A 18 40.62 -9.18 8.12
CA TRP A 18 40.14 -8.73 6.82
C TRP A 18 39.09 -9.68 6.24
N LEU A 19 39.31 -10.99 6.31
CA LEU A 19 38.33 -12.00 5.89
C LEU A 19 37.04 -11.94 6.71
N SER A 20 37.13 -11.68 8.02
CA SER A 20 35.96 -11.48 8.88
C SER A 20 35.16 -10.25 8.45
N ALA A 21 35.85 -9.12 8.22
CA ALA A 21 35.22 -7.88 7.77
C ALA A 21 34.58 -8.04 6.38
N GLU A 22 35.23 -8.73 5.44
CA GLU A 22 34.66 -9.00 4.11
C GLU A 22 33.40 -9.89 4.20
N THR A 23 33.40 -10.87 5.11
CA THR A 23 32.24 -11.73 5.35
C THR A 23 31.08 -10.95 5.97
N GLU A 24 31.36 -10.05 6.91
CA GLU A 24 30.36 -9.15 7.51
C GLU A 24 29.76 -8.22 6.47
N VAL A 25 30.58 -7.63 5.59
CA VAL A 25 30.13 -6.78 4.48
C VAL A 25 29.23 -7.56 3.53
N ARG A 26 29.65 -8.75 3.06
CA ARG A 26 28.83 -9.58 2.17
C ARG A 26 27.52 -10.03 2.82
N THR A 27 27.53 -10.30 4.13
CA THR A 27 26.33 -10.66 4.88
C THR A 27 25.38 -9.46 5.02
N ALA A 28 25.93 -8.28 5.27
CA ALA A 28 25.15 -7.04 5.29
C ALA A 28 24.57 -6.73 3.91
N GLU A 29 25.36 -6.86 2.84
CA GLU A 29 24.90 -6.70 1.45
C GLU A 29 23.80 -7.71 1.10
N ALA A 30 23.93 -8.97 1.50
CA ALA A 30 22.89 -9.97 1.29
C ALA A 30 21.59 -9.63 2.03
N ARG A 31 21.68 -9.18 3.29
CA ARG A 31 20.52 -8.71 4.07
C ARG A 31 19.89 -7.46 3.48
N MET A 32 20.69 -6.53 2.95
CA MET A 32 20.19 -5.35 2.25
C MET A 32 19.57 -5.70 0.89
N ALA A 33 20.13 -6.69 0.18
CA ALA A 33 19.55 -7.23 -1.05
C ALA A 33 18.23 -7.98 -0.80
N GLU A 34 18.08 -8.61 0.36
CA GLU A 34 16.84 -9.28 0.77
C GLU A 34 15.79 -8.28 1.27
N ALA A 35 16.19 -7.27 2.04
CA ALA A 35 15.33 -6.15 2.46
C ALA A 35 14.85 -5.32 1.25
N SER A 36 15.70 -5.11 0.24
CA SER A 36 15.32 -4.41 -1.00
C SER A 36 14.39 -5.22 -1.92
N ARG A 37 14.21 -6.53 -1.67
CA ARG A 37 13.18 -7.37 -2.31
C ARG A 37 11.82 -7.30 -1.60
N GLY A 38 11.76 -6.78 -0.39
CA GLY A 38 10.50 -6.52 0.33
C GLY A 38 9.67 -5.41 -0.34
N LEU A 39 8.40 -5.30 0.05
CA LEU A 39 7.57 -4.13 -0.25
C LEU A 39 7.94 -3.01 0.74
N PRO A 40 8.01 -1.74 0.30
CA PRO A 40 8.40 -0.64 1.17
C PRO A 40 7.36 -0.38 2.27
N PHE A 41 7.78 0.33 3.31
CA PHE A 41 6.89 0.74 4.41
C PHE A 41 5.67 1.45 3.85
N GLY A 42 4.49 0.94 4.19
CA GLY A 42 3.23 1.55 3.79
C GLY A 42 2.62 1.11 2.46
N VAL A 43 3.30 0.21 1.73
CA VAL A 43 2.71 -0.54 0.61
C VAL A 43 2.12 -1.87 1.10
N ALA A 44 2.89 -2.63 1.88
CA ALA A 44 2.39 -3.84 2.54
C ALA A 44 1.99 -3.53 3.98
N VAL A 45 0.76 -3.90 4.33
CA VAL A 45 0.34 -4.00 5.73
C VAL A 45 0.75 -5.38 6.24
N ASP A 46 1.44 -5.44 7.36
CA ASP A 46 1.94 -6.69 7.92
C ASP A 46 0.80 -7.58 8.45
N ARG A 47 1.05 -8.89 8.54
CA ARG A 47 0.05 -9.87 9.01
C ARG A 47 -0.42 -9.61 10.44
N GLY A 48 0.46 -9.09 11.30
CA GLY A 48 0.13 -8.75 12.68
C GLY A 48 -0.85 -7.58 12.75
N GLU A 49 -0.66 -6.59 11.89
CA GLU A 49 -1.54 -5.43 11.74
C GLU A 49 -2.91 -5.82 11.19
N TRP A 50 -2.98 -6.68 10.17
CA TRP A 50 -4.25 -7.25 9.70
C TRP A 50 -5.01 -7.98 10.82
N SER A 51 -4.28 -8.81 11.58
CA SER A 51 -4.84 -9.55 12.71
C SER A 51 -5.31 -8.61 13.84
N ARG A 52 -4.60 -7.49 14.06
CA ARG A 52 -4.99 -6.46 15.04
C ARG A 52 -6.29 -5.78 14.62
N MET A 53 -6.35 -5.30 13.38
CA MET A 53 -7.52 -4.65 12.80
C MET A 53 -8.78 -5.53 12.91
N GLY A 54 -8.69 -6.82 12.59
CA GLY A 54 -9.82 -7.75 12.75
C GLY A 54 -10.28 -7.96 14.20
N ARG A 55 -9.36 -7.93 15.19
CA ARG A 55 -9.73 -7.96 16.62
C ARG A 55 -10.40 -6.67 17.06
N GLU A 56 -9.87 -5.52 16.62
CA GLU A 56 -10.38 -4.19 16.96
C GLU A 56 -11.69 -3.87 16.21
N GLY A 57 -12.06 -4.65 15.18
CA GLY A 57 -13.21 -4.36 14.33
C GLY A 57 -13.01 -3.07 13.54
N THR A 58 -11.77 -2.84 13.12
CA THR A 58 -11.36 -1.71 12.28
C THR A 58 -10.76 -2.23 10.99
N LEU A 59 -10.76 -1.40 9.96
CA LEU A 59 -10.06 -1.66 8.71
C LEU A 59 -9.46 -0.36 8.19
N ARG A 60 -8.15 -0.33 8.01
CA ARG A 60 -7.42 0.79 7.42
C ARG A 60 -6.93 0.38 6.03
N LEU A 61 -7.47 1.03 5.01
CA LEU A 61 -7.05 0.87 3.62
C LEU A 61 -6.22 2.08 3.20
N ARG A 62 -5.21 1.83 2.38
CA ARG A 62 -4.52 2.85 1.60
C ARG A 62 -4.87 2.60 0.15
N VAL A 63 -5.25 3.63 -0.58
CA VAL A 63 -5.70 3.54 -1.97
C VAL A 63 -4.98 4.62 -2.78
N PRO A 64 -4.49 4.34 -3.99
CA PRO A 64 -3.97 5.37 -4.88
C PRO A 64 -4.95 6.54 -5.02
N CYS A 65 -4.47 7.76 -4.85
CA CYS A 65 -5.26 8.97 -5.11
C CYS A 65 -5.74 9.02 -6.57
N ALA A 66 -6.74 9.86 -6.86
CA ALA A 66 -7.23 10.09 -8.23
C ALA A 66 -6.10 10.41 -9.22
N THR A 67 -5.19 11.29 -8.79
CA THR A 67 -3.97 11.65 -9.50
C THR A 67 -2.83 11.78 -8.50
N TRP A 68 -1.60 11.77 -9.01
CA TRP A 68 -0.41 11.95 -8.18
C TRP A 68 -0.43 13.28 -7.40
N HIS A 69 -0.95 14.35 -7.99
CA HIS A 69 -1.02 15.69 -7.40
C HIS A 69 -2.24 15.95 -6.50
N ALA A 70 -3.19 15.02 -6.37
CA ALA A 70 -4.46 15.26 -5.68
C ALA A 70 -4.30 15.58 -4.17
N GLY A 71 -3.16 15.18 -3.59
CA GLY A 71 -2.85 15.28 -2.16
C GLY A 71 -3.60 14.22 -1.35
N PRO A 72 -2.91 13.52 -0.41
CA PRO A 72 -3.52 12.42 0.32
C PRO A 72 -4.63 12.91 1.26
N ARG A 73 -5.71 12.15 1.33
CA ARG A 73 -6.87 12.41 2.19
C ARG A 73 -6.99 11.31 3.24
N LEU A 74 -7.24 11.70 4.48
CA LEU A 74 -7.72 10.76 5.51
C LEU A 74 -9.25 10.79 5.54
N GLU A 75 -9.88 9.63 5.45
CA GLU A 75 -11.33 9.46 5.58
C GLU A 75 -11.62 8.48 6.72
N ILE A 76 -12.30 8.94 7.78
CA ILE A 76 -12.73 8.08 8.90
C ILE A 76 -14.24 7.84 8.80
N ARG A 77 -14.65 6.58 8.77
CA ARG A 77 -16.04 6.11 8.64
C ARG A 77 -16.40 5.25 9.86
N GLY A 78 -17.57 5.48 10.48
CA GLY A 78 -18.09 4.61 11.56
C GLY A 78 -18.14 5.21 12.98
N ARG A 79 -17.78 6.48 13.20
CA ARG A 79 -18.09 7.21 14.45
C ARG A 79 -19.31 8.10 14.28
N THR A 80 -20.17 8.14 15.30
CA THR A 80 -21.43 8.91 15.37
C THR A 80 -21.29 10.43 15.34
N ARG A 81 -20.08 11.01 15.23
CA ARG A 81 -19.89 12.44 15.01
C ARG A 81 -18.52 12.70 14.40
N GLY A 82 -18.53 13.26 13.19
CA GLY A 82 -17.36 13.83 12.52
C GLY A 82 -16.84 12.98 11.37
N LYS A 83 -17.16 13.39 10.13
CA LYS A 83 -16.23 13.23 9.01
C LYS A 83 -15.01 14.07 9.35
N ALA A 84 -14.02 13.49 10.02
CA ALA A 84 -12.72 14.12 10.14
C ALA A 84 -11.95 13.79 8.87
N SER A 85 -12.05 14.65 7.86
CA SER A 85 -11.07 14.67 6.77
C SER A 85 -9.96 15.62 7.17
N SER A 86 -8.89 15.11 7.78
CA SER A 86 -7.67 15.91 7.90
C SER A 86 -6.92 15.82 6.58
N ARG A 87 -6.82 16.94 5.85
CA ARG A 87 -5.75 17.12 4.87
C ARG A 87 -4.48 17.41 5.67
N GLY A 88 -3.71 16.38 6.00
CA GLY A 88 -2.34 16.61 6.46
C GLY A 88 -1.51 17.14 5.28
N PRO A 89 -0.64 18.14 5.47
CA PRO A 89 0.24 18.59 4.42
C PRO A 89 1.37 17.57 4.24
N HIS A 90 1.09 16.49 3.52
CA HIS A 90 2.15 15.76 2.82
C HIS A 90 2.14 16.28 1.40
N ASP A 91 2.97 17.30 1.15
CA ASP A 91 3.18 17.83 -0.18
C ASP A 91 3.95 16.76 -0.98
N VAL A 92 3.23 15.94 -1.73
CA VAL A 92 3.77 14.86 -2.53
C VAL A 92 4.84 15.41 -3.50
N ALA A 93 4.65 16.63 -4.01
CA ALA A 93 5.61 17.29 -4.89
C ALA A 93 6.91 17.64 -4.16
N LEU A 94 6.81 18.20 -2.94
CA LEU A 94 7.99 18.44 -2.11
C LEU A 94 8.77 17.15 -1.83
N HIS A 95 8.08 16.05 -1.50
CA HIS A 95 8.74 14.78 -1.26
C HIS A 95 9.36 14.19 -2.54
N ALA A 96 8.73 14.39 -3.70
CA ALA A 96 9.26 14.04 -5.01
C ALA A 96 10.60 14.73 -5.28
N GLU A 97 10.68 16.03 -4.99
CA GLU A 97 11.91 16.81 -5.12
C GLU A 97 12.99 16.29 -4.17
N ILE A 98 12.63 15.98 -2.91
CA ILE A 98 13.55 15.41 -1.92
C ILE A 98 14.14 14.07 -2.36
N VAL A 99 13.33 13.20 -2.98
CA VAL A 99 13.83 11.91 -3.52
C VAL A 99 14.46 12.02 -4.91
N GLY A 100 14.50 13.23 -5.49
CA GLY A 100 15.16 13.51 -6.76
C GLY A 100 14.43 12.98 -7.99
N LEU A 101 13.09 12.97 -7.98
CA LEU A 101 12.30 12.70 -9.18
C LEU A 101 12.38 13.89 -10.14
N SER A 102 12.75 13.62 -11.39
CA SER A 102 12.71 14.61 -12.46
C SER A 102 11.26 14.89 -12.88
N LYS A 103 11.04 15.99 -13.62
CA LYS A 103 9.71 16.30 -14.19
C LYS A 103 9.24 15.23 -15.17
N GLU A 104 10.16 14.64 -15.92
CA GLU A 104 9.86 13.56 -16.86
C GLU A 104 9.43 12.31 -16.10
N GLU A 105 10.14 11.97 -15.03
CA GLU A 105 9.78 10.84 -14.15
C GLU A 105 8.42 11.06 -13.47
N ILE A 106 8.13 12.29 -13.02
CA ILE A 106 6.81 12.64 -12.48
C ILE A 106 5.72 12.36 -13.52
N GLY A 107 5.90 12.77 -14.78
CA GLY A 107 4.96 12.46 -15.85
C GLY A 107 4.74 10.96 -16.04
N THR A 108 5.80 10.15 -15.99
CA THR A 108 5.65 8.68 -16.06
C THR A 108 4.97 8.06 -14.84
N VAL A 109 5.11 8.67 -13.66
CA VAL A 109 4.38 8.27 -12.46
C VAL A 109 2.90 8.57 -12.60
N GLU A 110 2.51 9.71 -13.20
CA GLU A 110 1.10 10.01 -13.47
C GLU A 110 0.45 8.93 -14.34
N GLU A 111 1.12 8.49 -15.40
CA GLU A 111 0.63 7.39 -16.23
C GLU A 111 0.51 6.07 -15.44
N ALA A 112 1.40 5.84 -14.45
CA ALA A 112 1.31 4.68 -13.57
C ALA A 112 0.06 4.71 -12.69
N TYR A 113 -0.40 5.90 -12.26
CA TYR A 113 -1.67 6.06 -11.56
C TYR A 113 -2.85 5.69 -12.46
N GLU A 114 -2.88 6.19 -13.70
CA GLU A 114 -3.94 5.86 -14.66
C GLU A 114 -4.03 4.35 -14.92
N ARG A 115 -2.88 3.70 -15.21
CA ARG A 115 -2.83 2.24 -15.40
C ARG A 115 -3.27 1.48 -14.16
N THR A 116 -2.88 1.95 -12.97
CA THR A 116 -3.32 1.34 -11.72
C THR A 116 -4.83 1.41 -11.58
N HIS A 117 -5.44 2.57 -11.81
CA HIS A 117 -6.89 2.74 -11.73
C HIS A 117 -7.65 1.89 -12.74
N THR A 118 -7.16 1.80 -13.97
CA THR A 118 -7.73 0.87 -14.97
C THR A 118 -7.63 -0.59 -14.52
N ARG A 119 -6.48 -1.00 -13.95
CA ARG A 119 -6.30 -2.35 -13.40
C ARG A 119 -7.26 -2.60 -12.23
N LEU A 120 -7.39 -1.66 -11.30
CA LEU A 120 -8.31 -1.77 -10.18
C LEU A 120 -9.77 -1.88 -10.65
N TRP A 121 -10.19 -1.00 -11.55
CA TRP A 121 -11.53 -1.05 -12.12
C TRP A 121 -11.80 -2.40 -12.78
N SER A 122 -10.86 -2.92 -13.58
CA SER A 122 -11.02 -4.22 -14.23
C SER A 122 -11.29 -5.38 -13.25
N LYS A 123 -10.72 -5.32 -12.04
CA LYS A 123 -10.90 -6.36 -11.00
C LYS A 123 -12.29 -6.31 -10.35
N VAL A 124 -12.87 -5.11 -10.19
CA VAL A 124 -14.15 -4.93 -9.49
C VAL A 124 -15.33 -4.69 -10.43
N ARG A 125 -15.10 -4.33 -11.69
CA ARG A 125 -16.13 -3.94 -12.67
C ARG A 125 -17.33 -4.88 -12.67
N ALA A 126 -17.09 -6.17 -12.83
CA ALA A 126 -18.14 -7.18 -12.95
C ALA A 126 -19.03 -7.28 -11.69
N VAL A 127 -18.49 -6.95 -10.51
CA VAL A 127 -19.29 -6.93 -9.28
C VAL A 127 -19.98 -5.58 -9.08
N CYS A 128 -19.34 -4.47 -9.45
CA CYS A 128 -19.92 -3.14 -9.28
C CYS A 128 -21.09 -2.89 -10.24
N GLU A 129 -20.92 -3.21 -11.53
CA GLU A 129 -21.89 -2.90 -12.59
C GLU A 129 -23.23 -3.64 -12.43
N VAL A 130 -23.30 -4.67 -11.59
CA VAL A 130 -24.54 -5.45 -11.34
C VAL A 130 -25.32 -4.99 -10.10
N THR A 131 -24.81 -4.03 -9.33
CA THR A 131 -25.49 -3.51 -8.12
C THR A 131 -26.41 -2.35 -8.45
N GLU A 132 -27.61 -2.36 -7.89
CA GLU A 132 -28.59 -1.28 -8.08
C GLU A 132 -28.05 0.06 -7.56
N GLU A 133 -27.34 0.05 -6.43
CA GLU A 133 -26.73 1.26 -5.86
C GLU A 133 -25.69 1.89 -6.78
N PHE A 134 -24.85 1.08 -7.44
CA PHE A 134 -23.89 1.58 -8.40
C PHE A 134 -24.57 2.09 -9.66
N GLN A 135 -25.51 1.32 -10.22
CA GLN A 135 -26.25 1.71 -11.43
C GLN A 135 -27.01 3.02 -11.23
N GLY A 136 -27.79 3.12 -10.15
CA GLY A 136 -28.53 4.35 -9.84
C GLY A 136 -27.61 5.55 -9.64
N SER A 137 -26.49 5.39 -8.91
CA SER A 137 -25.55 6.49 -8.71
C SER A 137 -24.81 6.89 -10.00
N ALA A 138 -24.50 5.92 -10.88
CA ALA A 138 -23.85 6.17 -12.16
C ALA A 138 -24.80 6.82 -13.18
N GLU A 139 -26.10 6.57 -13.08
CA GLU A 139 -27.12 7.27 -13.88
C GLU A 139 -27.28 8.72 -13.43
N GLU A 140 -27.29 8.98 -12.12
CA GLU A 140 -27.39 10.34 -11.56
C GLU A 140 -26.13 11.18 -11.81
N SER A 141 -24.94 10.56 -11.69
CA SER A 141 -23.65 11.20 -11.87
C SER A 141 -22.68 10.25 -12.57
N PRO A 142 -22.66 10.23 -13.92
CA PRO A 142 -21.80 9.34 -14.68
C PRO A 142 -20.32 9.52 -14.33
N PRO A 143 -19.59 8.45 -13.92
CA PRO A 143 -18.18 8.55 -13.60
C PRO A 143 -17.36 8.75 -14.88
N GLU A 144 -16.51 9.78 -14.89
CA GLU A 144 -15.68 10.15 -16.05
C GLU A 144 -14.45 9.25 -16.16
N THR A 145 -13.80 8.98 -15.02
CA THR A 145 -12.54 8.21 -14.96
C THR A 145 -12.71 6.84 -14.32
N ASP A 146 -11.73 5.94 -14.52
CA ASP A 146 -11.72 4.63 -13.83
C ASP A 146 -11.54 4.78 -12.32
N HIS A 147 -10.82 5.80 -11.87
CA HIS A 147 -10.77 6.17 -10.46
C HIS A 147 -12.18 6.50 -9.93
N ASP A 148 -12.96 7.31 -10.65
CA ASP A 148 -14.31 7.66 -10.23
C ASP A 148 -15.24 6.45 -10.18
N ARG A 149 -15.07 5.49 -11.11
CA ARG A 149 -15.79 4.20 -11.09
C ARG A 149 -15.42 3.38 -9.87
N VAL A 150 -14.14 3.28 -9.52
CA VAL A 150 -13.67 2.58 -8.32
C VAL A 150 -14.19 3.26 -7.05
N GLU A 151 -14.15 4.59 -6.97
CA GLU A 151 -14.67 5.35 -5.83
C GLU A 151 -16.19 5.19 -5.69
N LEU A 152 -16.92 5.22 -6.79
CA LEU A 152 -18.36 5.00 -6.81
C LEU A 152 -18.70 3.59 -6.34
N CYS A 153 -18.01 2.58 -6.87
CA CYS A 153 -18.18 1.19 -6.46
C CYS A 153 -17.85 0.98 -4.99
N ARG A 154 -16.76 1.57 -4.49
CA ARG A 154 -16.39 1.52 -3.07
C ARG A 154 -17.54 2.03 -2.19
N ARG A 155 -18.16 3.15 -2.56
CA ARG A 155 -19.27 3.75 -1.80
C ARG A 155 -20.55 2.93 -1.87
N ALA A 156 -20.84 2.34 -3.02
CA ALA A 156 -22.00 1.46 -3.22
C ALA A 156 -21.84 0.14 -2.44
N ALA A 157 -20.66 -0.47 -2.51
CA ALA A 157 -20.37 -1.75 -1.86
C ALA A 157 -20.20 -1.64 -0.34
N ILE A 158 -19.50 -0.61 0.15
CA ILE A 158 -19.08 -0.54 1.55
C ILE A 158 -19.98 0.44 2.32
N LEU A 159 -21.18 -0.04 2.66
CA LEU A 159 -22.14 0.69 3.47
C LEU A 159 -21.81 0.55 4.96
N VAL A 160 -21.47 1.66 5.61
CA VAL A 160 -21.15 1.69 7.05
C VAL A 160 -22.37 1.24 7.86
N ALA A 161 -22.14 0.42 8.90
CA ALA A 161 -23.19 -0.19 9.74
C ALA A 161 -24.09 -1.22 9.03
N SER A 162 -23.77 -1.63 7.79
CA SER A 162 -24.38 -2.81 7.16
C SER A 162 -23.80 -4.10 7.77
N PRO A 163 -24.64 -5.10 8.13
CA PRO A 163 -24.16 -6.42 8.54
C PRO A 163 -23.33 -7.15 7.48
N ALA A 164 -23.53 -6.84 6.20
CA ALA A 164 -22.73 -7.40 5.11
C ALA A 164 -21.30 -6.81 5.13
N THR A 165 -21.18 -5.48 5.19
CA THR A 165 -19.90 -4.77 5.33
C THR A 165 -19.12 -5.22 6.57
N GLN A 166 -19.79 -5.35 7.72
CA GLN A 166 -19.13 -5.78 8.95
C GLN A 166 -18.53 -7.19 8.81
N ARG A 167 -19.30 -8.14 8.26
CA ARG A 167 -18.81 -9.50 7.97
C ARG A 167 -17.66 -9.49 6.98
N ALA A 168 -17.78 -8.71 5.90
CA ALA A 168 -16.74 -8.60 4.89
C ALA A 168 -15.43 -8.05 5.47
N VAL A 169 -15.49 -7.04 6.35
CA VAL A 169 -14.31 -6.53 7.06
C VAL A 169 -13.69 -7.58 7.97
N ASP A 170 -14.50 -8.30 8.74
CA ASP A 170 -14.03 -9.36 9.63
C ASP A 170 -13.35 -10.50 8.82
N ASP A 171 -13.97 -10.93 7.73
CA ASP A 171 -13.46 -12.00 6.87
C ASP A 171 -12.18 -11.58 6.13
N VAL A 172 -12.15 -10.38 5.54
CA VAL A 172 -10.97 -9.86 4.81
C VAL A 172 -9.78 -9.69 5.76
N THR A 173 -9.98 -9.08 6.94
CA THR A 173 -8.90 -8.88 7.91
C THR A 173 -8.38 -10.21 8.46
N ALA A 174 -9.26 -11.19 8.72
CA ALA A 174 -8.86 -12.53 9.15
C ALA A 174 -8.07 -13.28 8.05
N LEU A 175 -8.55 -13.22 6.80
CA LEU A 175 -7.88 -13.86 5.67
C LEU A 175 -6.52 -13.24 5.41
N LEU A 176 -6.40 -11.91 5.38
CA LEU A 176 -5.11 -11.22 5.19
C LEU A 176 -4.15 -11.45 6.36
N GLY A 177 -4.66 -11.49 7.60
CA GLY A 177 -3.88 -11.85 8.79
C GLY A 177 -3.30 -13.26 8.70
N ALA A 178 -4.01 -14.19 8.05
CA ALA A 178 -3.55 -15.55 7.78
C ALA A 178 -2.68 -15.67 6.50
N GLY A 179 -2.44 -14.58 5.76
CA GLY A 179 -1.70 -14.58 4.50
C GLY A 179 -2.51 -15.09 3.29
N GLY A 180 -3.83 -15.02 3.35
CA GLY A 180 -4.73 -15.27 2.22
C GLY A 180 -4.77 -14.11 1.22
N SER A 181 -5.45 -14.32 0.10
CA SER A 181 -5.57 -13.38 -1.02
C SER A 181 -7.03 -13.18 -1.46
N SER A 182 -7.24 -12.21 -2.35
CA SER A 182 -8.52 -11.89 -3.00
C SER A 182 -9.25 -13.07 -3.64
N GLU A 183 -8.55 -14.14 -4.01
CA GLU A 183 -9.14 -15.38 -4.58
C GLU A 183 -10.13 -16.07 -3.63
N ARG A 184 -10.05 -15.79 -2.33
CA ARG A 184 -10.94 -16.38 -1.31
C ARG A 184 -12.21 -15.58 -1.07
N ALA A 185 -12.40 -14.45 -1.76
CA ALA A 185 -13.54 -13.58 -1.60
C ALA A 185 -14.85 -14.24 -2.06
N ARG A 186 -15.84 -14.29 -1.16
CA ARG A 186 -17.15 -14.93 -1.36
C ARG A 186 -18.24 -13.94 -1.69
N GLY A 187 -18.14 -12.72 -1.16
CA GLY A 187 -19.09 -11.63 -1.36
C GLY A 187 -18.58 -10.51 -2.28
N LEU A 188 -19.48 -9.60 -2.64
CA LEU A 188 -19.15 -8.40 -3.40
C LEU A 188 -18.28 -7.45 -2.58
N GLU A 189 -18.67 -7.21 -1.33
CA GLU A 189 -17.96 -6.33 -0.40
C GLU A 189 -16.54 -6.85 -0.13
N GLU A 190 -16.38 -8.16 0.06
CA GLU A 190 -15.07 -8.78 0.21
C GLU A 190 -14.19 -8.56 -1.02
N ARG A 191 -14.71 -8.77 -2.24
CA ARG A 191 -13.96 -8.56 -3.49
C ARG A 191 -13.48 -7.12 -3.65
N VAL A 192 -14.35 -6.16 -3.36
CA VAL A 192 -14.01 -4.73 -3.38
C VAL A 192 -12.96 -4.43 -2.31
N LEU A 193 -13.15 -4.88 -1.07
CA LEU A 193 -12.22 -4.65 0.03
C LEU A 193 -10.83 -5.26 -0.21
N PHE A 194 -10.76 -6.50 -0.71
CA PHE A 194 -9.49 -7.12 -1.09
C PHE A 194 -8.79 -6.36 -2.21
N THR A 195 -9.53 -5.96 -3.24
CA THR A 195 -8.96 -5.19 -4.36
C THR A 195 -8.38 -3.87 -3.87
N LEU A 196 -9.09 -3.17 -3.00
CA LEU A 196 -8.62 -1.91 -2.41
C LEU A 196 -7.43 -2.14 -1.47
N ALA A 197 -7.42 -3.22 -0.68
CA ALA A 197 -6.29 -3.58 0.19
C ALA A 197 -5.01 -3.90 -0.60
N GLU A 198 -5.14 -4.48 -1.80
CA GLU A 198 -4.02 -4.81 -2.69
C GLU A 198 -3.58 -3.60 -3.54
N SER A 199 -4.39 -2.54 -3.63
CA SER A 199 -4.15 -1.42 -4.55
C SER A 199 -2.83 -0.67 -4.38
N PRO A 200 -2.26 -0.46 -3.16
CA PRO A 200 -0.93 0.14 -3.03
C PRO A 200 0.17 -0.72 -3.65
N LYS A 201 0.01 -2.05 -3.60
CA LYS A 201 0.94 -2.99 -4.20
C LYS A 201 0.85 -2.94 -5.73
N ASP A 202 -0.36 -2.88 -6.28
CA ASP A 202 -0.56 -2.70 -7.73
C ASP A 202 0.11 -1.38 -8.20
N LEU A 203 -0.08 -0.27 -7.49
CA LEU A 203 0.60 1.00 -7.81
C LEU A 203 2.11 0.86 -7.73
N PHE A 204 2.62 0.23 -6.66
CA PHE A 204 4.06 0.01 -6.52
C PHE A 204 4.63 -0.78 -7.70
N GLU A 205 3.96 -1.83 -8.16
CA GLU A 205 4.37 -2.60 -9.34
C GLU A 205 4.41 -1.75 -10.60
N GLU A 206 3.41 -0.89 -10.84
CA GLU A 206 3.39 0.03 -11.97
C GLU A 206 4.53 1.06 -11.90
N VAL A 207 4.80 1.63 -10.71
CA VAL A 207 5.89 2.59 -10.49
C VAL A 207 7.26 1.93 -10.63
N VAL A 208 7.41 0.68 -10.19
CA VAL A 208 8.63 -0.13 -10.45
C VAL A 208 8.85 -0.29 -11.95
N GLY A 209 7.78 -0.50 -12.72
CA GLY A 209 7.84 -0.63 -14.17
C GLY A 209 8.39 0.62 -14.89
N VAL A 210 8.12 1.82 -14.36
CA VAL A 210 8.55 3.08 -15.00
C VAL A 210 9.84 3.68 -14.41
N LEU A 211 10.03 3.61 -13.08
CA LEU A 211 11.19 4.24 -12.41
C LEU A 211 12.32 3.24 -12.07
N GLY A 212 12.04 1.94 -12.17
CA GLY A 212 12.88 0.91 -11.59
C GLY A 212 12.67 0.77 -10.08
N ARG A 213 13.02 -0.42 -9.56
CA ARG A 213 12.66 -0.81 -8.19
C ARG A 213 13.23 0.09 -7.10
N GLU A 214 14.51 0.43 -7.19
CA GLU A 214 15.20 1.21 -6.17
C GLU A 214 14.58 2.61 -6.02
N ARG A 215 14.26 3.27 -7.15
CA ARG A 215 13.57 4.56 -7.13
C ARG A 215 12.15 4.44 -6.61
N ALA A 216 11.41 3.41 -7.02
CA ALA A 216 10.06 3.17 -6.51
C ALA A 216 10.06 2.98 -4.98
N VAL A 217 10.98 2.18 -4.43
CA VAL A 217 11.12 1.98 -2.98
C VAL A 217 11.32 3.32 -2.27
N ARG A 218 12.28 4.14 -2.72
CA ARG A 218 12.50 5.48 -2.15
C ARG A 218 11.25 6.35 -2.26
N ALA A 219 10.61 6.38 -3.42
CA ALA A 219 9.44 7.23 -3.62
C ALA A 219 8.30 6.89 -2.63
N PHE A 220 8.07 5.60 -2.34
CA PHE A 220 7.08 5.20 -1.34
C PHE A 220 7.53 5.45 0.11
N GLU A 221 8.77 5.10 0.47
CA GLU A 221 9.27 5.25 1.84
C GLU A 221 9.32 6.72 2.31
N TYR A 222 9.60 7.63 1.39
CA TYR A 222 9.70 9.06 1.66
C TYR A 222 8.40 9.82 1.37
N GLY A 223 7.28 9.12 1.06
CA GLY A 223 5.98 9.77 0.88
C GLY A 223 5.83 10.61 -0.38
N ALA A 224 6.62 10.33 -1.42
CA ALA A 224 6.50 10.94 -2.75
C ALA A 224 5.37 10.30 -3.59
N MET A 225 4.60 9.37 -3.03
CA MET A 225 3.42 8.78 -3.65
C MET A 225 2.15 9.21 -2.92
N CYS A 226 1.13 9.61 -3.67
CA CYS A 226 -0.18 9.95 -3.14
C CYS A 226 -1.02 8.70 -2.88
N LEU A 227 -1.31 8.43 -1.60
CA LEU A 227 -2.23 7.40 -1.17
C LEU A 227 -3.29 8.03 -0.25
N ASP A 228 -4.56 7.92 -0.63
CA ASP A 228 -5.66 8.19 0.27
C ASP A 228 -5.72 7.10 1.33
N GLU A 229 -6.08 7.50 2.55
CA GLU A 229 -6.23 6.61 3.68
C GLU A 229 -7.68 6.57 4.14
N ILE A 230 -8.26 5.38 4.18
CA ILE A 230 -9.66 5.18 4.54
C ILE A 230 -9.72 4.23 5.73
N VAL A 231 -10.32 4.69 6.83
CA VAL A 231 -10.48 3.94 8.07
C VAL A 231 -11.96 3.62 8.28
N TYR A 232 -12.32 2.35 8.21
CA TYR A 232 -13.63 1.84 8.58
C TYR A 232 -13.60 1.35 10.03
N VAL A 233 -14.50 1.88 10.85
CA VAL A 233 -14.77 1.40 12.21
C VAL A 233 -16.10 0.68 12.16
N VAL A 234 -16.06 -0.66 12.10
CA VAL A 234 -17.26 -1.49 11.94
C VAL A 234 -17.77 -2.08 13.26
N ARG A 235 -16.93 -2.12 14.30
CA ARG A 235 -17.37 -2.38 15.68
C ARG A 235 -17.21 -1.11 16.51
N SER A 236 -18.29 -0.40 16.76
CA SER A 236 -18.33 0.60 17.84
C SER A 236 -18.37 -0.17 19.16
N GLY A 237 -17.34 -0.03 20.01
CA GLY A 237 -17.33 -0.63 21.33
C GLY A 237 -18.63 -0.29 22.08
N GLY A 238 -19.50 -1.29 22.23
CA GLY A 238 -20.55 -1.27 23.22
C GLY A 238 -19.89 -1.51 24.58
N ALA A 239 -19.72 -0.42 25.32
CA ALA A 239 -19.66 -0.47 26.78
C ALA A 239 -21.03 0.01 27.28
#